data_AF-A0A9E3HB05-F1
#
_entry.id   AF-A0A9E3HB05-F1
#
_cell.length_a   1.000
_cell.length_b   1.000
_cell.length_c   1.000
_cell.angle_alpha   90.00
_cell.angle_beta   90.00
_cell.angle_gamma   90.00
#
_symmetry.space_group_name_H-M   'P 1'
#
loop_
_entity.id
_entity.type
_entity.pdbx_description
1 polymer ?
#
loop_
_entity_poly.entity_id
_entity_poly.type
_entity_poly.pdbx_seq_one_letter_code
_entity_poly.pdbx_strand_id
1 'polypeptide(L)'
;MERPRVIAPVAMKLFQQQRKAYPESIRRPKENLELLPGNYYQIIYDRNTQALSLSRRNENTALIKIVNNQIKIARGLTAEDMSRWQQIQALINSP
;
A
#
# COMPACT_ATOMS: atom_id res chain seq x y z
N MET A 1 -7.64 16.08 17.85
CA MET A 1 -8.36 15.48 16.71
C MET A 1 -7.40 15.43 15.53
N GLU A 2 -6.82 14.27 15.24
CA GLU A 2 -5.97 14.10 14.06
C GLU A 2 -6.84 14.20 12.81
N ARG A 3 -6.48 15.09 11.88
CA ARG A 3 -7.16 15.18 10.59
C ARG A 3 -6.96 13.87 9.84
N PRO A 4 -7.99 13.31 9.19
CA PRO A 4 -7.84 12.15 8.32
C PRO A 4 -6.78 12.46 7.26
N ARG A 5 -5.56 11.89 7.40
CA ARG A 5 -4.50 12.03 6.40
C ARG A 5 -4.96 11.32 5.14
N VAL A 6 -5.12 12.08 4.06
CA VAL A 6 -5.50 11.56 2.73
C VAL A 6 -4.47 10.50 2.31
N ILE A 7 -4.93 9.28 2.09
CA ILE A 7 -4.06 8.14 1.72
C ILE A 7 -3.67 8.17 0.23
N ALA A 8 -4.45 8.83 -0.63
CA ALA A 8 -4.12 8.95 -2.05
C ALA A 8 -2.76 9.66 -2.29
N PRO A 9 -2.45 10.82 -1.66
CA PRO A 9 -1.12 11.43 -1.72
C PRO A 9 0.01 10.53 -1.22
N VAL A 10 -0.25 9.77 -0.15
CA VAL A 10 0.70 8.90 0.55
C VAL A 10 1.06 7.69 -0.34
N ALA A 11 0.06 6.96 -0.82
CA ALA A 11 0.25 5.86 -1.78
C ALA A 11 0.91 6.36 -3.07
N MET A 12 0.43 7.48 -3.61
CA MET A 12 1.00 8.06 -4.82
C MET A 12 2.48 8.46 -4.62
N LYS A 13 2.86 9.03 -3.46
CA LYS A 13 4.26 9.36 -3.15
C LYS A 13 5.14 8.11 -3.11
N LEU A 14 4.67 7.03 -2.47
CA LEU A 14 5.39 5.75 -2.43
C LEU A 14 5.69 5.21 -3.83
N PHE A 15 4.65 5.09 -4.66
CA PHE A 15 4.80 4.58 -6.02
C PHE A 15 5.61 5.52 -6.91
N GLN A 16 5.53 6.83 -6.71
CA GLN A 16 6.36 7.81 -7.42
C GLN A 16 7.85 7.70 -7.04
N GLN A 17 8.16 7.60 -5.75
CA GLN A 17 9.54 7.43 -5.26
C GLN A 17 10.13 6.12 -5.79
N GLN A 18 9.36 5.03 -5.68
CA GLN A 18 9.77 3.73 -6.16
C GLN A 18 9.97 3.73 -7.68
N ARG A 19 9.11 4.41 -8.44
CA ARG A 19 9.25 4.54 -9.90
C ARG A 19 10.50 5.33 -10.29
N LYS A 20 10.88 6.31 -9.48
CA LYS A 20 12.08 7.14 -9.72
C LYS A 20 13.36 6.37 -9.40
N ALA A 21 13.37 5.58 -8.33
CA ALA A 21 14.54 4.84 -7.88
C ALA A 21 14.72 3.50 -8.60
N TYR A 22 13.63 2.75 -8.81
CA TYR A 22 13.62 1.38 -9.31
C TYR A 22 12.37 1.13 -10.19
N PRO A 23 12.27 1.71 -11.40
CA PRO A 23 11.07 1.65 -12.24
C PRO A 23 10.62 0.21 -12.56
N GLU A 24 11.56 -0.72 -12.75
CA GLU A 24 11.32 -2.14 -13.04
C GLU A 24 10.69 -2.90 -11.87
N SER A 25 10.73 -2.35 -10.65
CA SER A 25 10.13 -2.96 -9.48
C SER A 25 8.60 -2.82 -9.45
N ILE A 26 8.02 -1.89 -10.22
CA ILE A 26 6.57 -1.67 -10.24
C ILE A 26 5.95 -2.47 -11.39
N ARG A 27 5.07 -3.40 -11.05
CA ARG A 27 4.23 -4.13 -12.01
C ARG A 27 2.93 -3.37 -12.26
N ARG A 28 2.39 -3.47 -13.47
CA ARG A 28 1.12 -2.85 -13.87
C ARG A 28 0.16 -3.92 -14.40
N PRO A 29 -0.54 -4.66 -13.53
CA PRO A 29 -1.38 -5.77 -13.95
C PRO A 29 -2.62 -5.31 -14.73
N LYS A 30 -3.11 -4.10 -14.50
CA LYS A 30 -4.22 -3.47 -15.25
C LYS A 30 -3.99 -1.97 -15.38
N GLU A 31 -4.70 -1.35 -16.31
CA GLU A 31 -4.80 0.10 -16.37
C GLU A 31 -5.28 0.63 -15.00
N ASN A 32 -4.61 1.65 -14.48
CA ASN A 32 -4.86 2.25 -13.16
C ASN A 32 -4.54 1.38 -11.93
N LEU A 33 -3.95 0.19 -12.09
CA LEU A 33 -3.40 -0.59 -10.99
C LEU A 33 -1.87 -0.60 -11.02
N GLU A 34 -1.25 -0.13 -9.95
CA GLU A 34 0.18 -0.23 -9.71
C GLU A 34 0.44 -1.23 -8.59
N LEU A 35 1.37 -2.16 -8.81
CA LEU A 35 1.70 -3.22 -7.86
C LEU A 35 3.19 -3.17 -7.56
N LEU A 36 3.53 -3.09 -6.29
CA LEU A 36 4.90 -3.22 -5.79
C LEU A 36 5.03 -4.61 -5.13
N PRO A 37 5.68 -5.58 -5.80
CA PRO A 37 5.91 -6.91 -5.25
C PRO A 37 7.12 -6.86 -4.31
N GLY A 38 6.91 -7.21 -3.04
CA GLY A 38 7.98 -7.52 -2.09
C GLY A 38 8.16 -9.02 -1.94
N ASN A 39 9.12 -9.45 -1.11
CA ASN A 39 9.42 -10.87 -0.89
C ASN A 39 8.28 -11.62 -0.20
N TYR A 40 7.63 -10.98 0.77
CA TYR A 40 6.56 -11.58 1.58
C TYR A 40 5.22 -10.87 1.44
N TYR A 41 5.26 -9.58 1.09
CA TYR A 41 4.10 -8.72 0.95
C TYR A 41 4.09 -8.07 -0.42
N GLN A 42 2.93 -7.67 -0.86
CA GLN A 42 2.75 -6.83 -2.03
C GLN A 42 1.84 -5.66 -1.68
N ILE A 43 2.13 -4.52 -2.29
CA ILE A 43 1.35 -3.31 -2.13
C ILE A 43 0.70 -3.04 -3.48
N ILE A 44 -0.60 -2.80 -3.48
CA ILE A 44 -1.38 -2.49 -4.68
C ILE A 44 -2.00 -1.12 -4.47
N TYR A 45 -1.77 -0.23 -5.43
CA TYR A 45 -2.43 1.06 -5.51
C TYR A 45 -3.37 1.07 -6.71
N ASP A 46 -4.65 1.30 -6.45
CA ASP A 46 -5.69 1.54 -7.44
C ASP A 46 -5.91 3.04 -7.57
N ARG A 47 -5.51 3.58 -8.72
CA ARG A 47 -5.61 5.01 -9.03
C ARG A 47 -7.05 5.46 -9.27
N ASN A 48 -7.94 4.56 -9.70
CA ASN A 48 -9.35 4.89 -9.94
C ASN A 48 -10.09 5.08 -8.62
N THR A 49 -9.89 4.15 -7.70
CA THR A 49 -10.56 4.18 -6.39
C THR A 49 -9.75 4.87 -5.30
N GLN A 50 -8.54 5.34 -5.65
CA GLN A 50 -7.54 5.85 -4.73
C GLN A 50 -7.30 4.90 -3.54
N ALA A 51 -7.38 3.59 -3.82
CA ALA A 51 -7.29 2.55 -2.82
C ALA A 51 -5.86 2.04 -2.69
N LEU A 52 -5.37 1.93 -1.47
CA LEU A 52 -4.12 1.21 -1.17
C LEU A 52 -4.46 -0.12 -0.51
N SER A 53 -3.87 -1.21 -0.97
CA SER A 53 -4.03 -2.53 -0.36
C SER A 53 -2.67 -3.17 -0.10
N LEU A 54 -2.48 -3.68 1.12
CA LEU A 54 -1.38 -4.56 1.49
C LEU A 54 -1.92 -5.99 1.57
N SER A 55 -1.26 -6.92 0.90
CA SER A 55 -1.53 -8.36 1.03
C SER A 55 -0.22 -9.15 1.11
N ARG A 56 -0.27 -10.39 1.57
CA ARG A 56 0.87 -11.31 1.46
C ARG A 56 1.04 -11.70 -0.01
N ARG A 57 2.27 -11.97 -0.46
CA ARG A 57 2.63 -12.18 -1.88
C ARG A 57 1.82 -13.28 -2.59
N ASN A 58 1.32 -14.25 -1.83
CA ASN A 58 0.55 -15.40 -2.33
C ASN A 58 -0.92 -15.38 -1.86
N GLU A 59 -1.38 -14.28 -1.28
CA GLU A 59 -2.75 -14.15 -0.80
C GLU A 59 -3.54 -13.15 -1.64
N ASN A 60 -4.74 -13.55 -2.02
CA ASN A 60 -5.72 -12.66 -2.67
C ASN A 60 -6.44 -11.76 -1.65
N THR A 61 -6.28 -12.03 -0.36
CA THR A 61 -6.89 -11.26 0.72
C THR A 61 -6.06 -10.02 1.02
N ALA A 62 -6.67 -8.84 0.87
CA ALA A 62 -6.08 -7.61 1.37
C ALA A 62 -6.10 -7.63 2.90
N LEU A 63 -4.92 -7.73 3.52
CA LEU A 63 -4.73 -7.65 4.96
C LEU A 63 -5.11 -6.28 5.49
N ILE A 64 -4.66 -5.24 4.78
CA ILE A 64 -4.98 -3.86 5.09
C ILE A 64 -5.40 -3.21 3.79
N LYS A 65 -6.60 -2.66 3.78
CA LYS A 65 -7.14 -1.90 2.65
C LYS A 65 -7.50 -0.52 3.11
N ILE A 66 -7.14 0.46 2.32
CA ILE A 66 -7.36 1.86 2.63
C ILE A 66 -8.07 2.52 1.47
N VAL A 67 -9.25 3.07 1.74
CA VAL A 67 -10.14 3.70 0.76
C VAL A 67 -10.83 4.86 1.45
N ASN A 68 -10.94 6.02 0.80
CA ASN A 68 -11.66 7.19 1.32
C ASN A 68 -11.29 7.55 2.76
N ASN A 69 -9.99 7.48 3.07
CA ASN A 69 -9.46 7.73 4.40
C ASN A 69 -9.82 6.74 5.51
N GLN A 70 -10.47 5.63 5.17
CA GLN A 70 -10.81 4.56 6.10
C GLN A 70 -9.84 3.41 5.94
N ILE A 71 -9.29 2.93 7.05
CA ILE A 71 -8.45 1.74 7.11
C ILE A 71 -9.35 0.55 7.46
N LYS A 72 -9.38 -0.45 6.59
CA LYS A 72 -10.03 -1.74 6.79
C LYS A 72 -8.94 -2.78 7.02
N ILE A 73 -9.03 -3.48 8.14
CA ILE A 73 -8.08 -4.49 8.58
C ILE A 73 -8.79 -5.85 8.51
N ALA A 74 -8.19 -6.84 7.85
CA ALA A 74 -8.75 -8.18 7.77
C ALA A 74 -8.70 -8.91 9.12
N ARG A 75 -9.63 -9.84 9.34
CA ARG A 75 -9.55 -10.79 10.47
C ARG A 75 -8.38 -11.76 10.23
N GLY A 76 -7.62 -12.06 11.28
CA GLY A 76 -6.44 -12.93 11.18
C GLY A 76 -5.12 -12.20 10.92
N LEU A 77 -5.11 -10.88 11.09
CA LEU A 77 -3.90 -10.08 10.99
C LEU A 77 -2.99 -10.33 12.19
N THR A 78 -1.72 -10.66 11.93
CA THR A 78 -0.72 -10.97 12.95
C THR A 78 0.03 -9.71 13.41
N ALA A 79 0.76 -9.82 14.52
CA ALA A 79 1.63 -8.73 14.98
C ALA A 79 2.72 -8.37 13.95
N GLU A 80 3.21 -9.35 13.18
CA GLU A 80 4.18 -9.14 12.12
C GLU A 80 3.59 -8.30 10.98
N ASP A 81 2.36 -8.63 10.55
CA ASP A 81 1.67 -7.89 9.49
C ASP A 81 1.46 -6.42 9.91
N MET A 82 1.08 -6.17 11.17
CA MET A 82 0.97 -4.81 11.71
C MET A 82 2.32 -4.08 11.73
N SER A 83 3.40 -4.75 12.15
CA SER A 83 4.72 -4.13 12.19
C SER A 83 5.21 -3.75 10.79
N ARG A 84 5.00 -4.63 9.79
CA ARG A 84 5.31 -4.31 8.39
C ARG A 84 4.49 -3.16 7.86
N TRP A 85 3.21 -3.13 8.17
CA TRP A 85 2.37 -1.99 7.83
C TRP A 85 2.88 -0.69 8.44
N GLN A 86 3.24 -0.67 9.72
CA GLN A 86 3.79 0.50 10.39
C GLN A 86 5.12 0.96 9.76
N GLN A 87 5.99 0.04 9.36
CA GLN A 87 7.22 0.36 8.64
C GLN A 87 6.94 1.00 7.28
N ILE A 88 5.99 0.45 6.53
CA ILE A 88 5.54 1.03 5.26
C ILE A 88 4.97 2.44 5.51
N GLN A 89 4.11 2.61 6.52
CA GLN A 89 3.59 3.93 6.90
C GLN A 89 4.72 4.90 7.26
N ALA A 90 5.74 4.46 8.00
CA ALA A 90 6.89 5.29 8.36
C ALA A 90 7.69 5.73 7.14
N LEU A 91 7.97 4.81 6.20
CA LEU A 91 8.63 5.13 4.94
C LEU A 91 7.85 6.15 4.12
N ILE A 92 6.51 6.03 4.09
CA ILE A 92 5.69 6.97 3.34
C ILE A 92 5.62 8.35 4.03
N ASN A 93 5.61 8.38 5.36
CA ASN A 93 5.56 9.61 6.14
C ASN A 93 6.92 10.31 6.23
N SER A 94 8.02 9.64 5.87
CA SER A 94 9.34 10.26 5.80
C SER A 94 9.39 11.24 4.60
N PRO A 95 9.81 12.50 4.82
CA PRO A 95 9.85 13.55 3.80
C PRO A 95 10.71 13.16 2.58
#